data_AF-A0A1M5CBI7-F1
#
_entry.id   AF-A0A1M5CBI7-F1
#
_cell.length_a   1.000
_cell.length_b   1.000
_cell.length_c   1.000
_cell.angle_alpha   90.00
_cell.angle_beta   90.00
_cell.angle_gamma   90.00
#
_symmetry.space_group_name_H-M   'P 1'
#
loop_
_entity.id
_entity.type
_entity.pdbx_description
1 polymer ?
#
loop_
_entity_poly.entity_id
_entity_poly.type
_entity_poly.pdbx_seq_one_letter_code
_entity_poly.pdbx_strand_id
1 'polypeptide(L)'
;MDSNYTTRQKQFNTRHQHEIDSLKNLKWASYSIEEWMAKEYPAEANQLRPPLSMLLDHLDYIVKLAGVDHVGIGSDFDGISSSPQQLDDVTSFPIITKELLKRGYKKDAIEKILVAILSGYSKPANNERFLPLHQNNN
;
A
#
# COMPACT_ATOMS: atom_id res chain seq x y z
N MET A 1 3.92 -7.29 -14.09
CA MET A 1 3.47 -5.91 -14.39
C MET A 1 2.06 -5.97 -14.95
N ASP A 2 1.15 -5.10 -14.53
CA ASP A 2 -0.22 -5.07 -15.05
C ASP A 2 -0.26 -4.46 -16.46
N SER A 3 -0.20 -5.32 -17.48
CA SER A 3 -0.21 -4.89 -18.88
C SER A 3 -1.50 -4.16 -19.29
N ASN A 4 -2.56 -4.27 -18.50
CA ASN A 4 -3.86 -3.66 -18.80
C ASN A 4 -4.03 -2.29 -18.13
N TYR A 5 -3.14 -1.88 -17.22
CA TYR A 5 -3.22 -0.61 -16.50
C TYR A 5 -3.32 0.59 -17.45
N THR A 6 -2.38 0.69 -18.41
CA THR A 6 -2.34 1.78 -19.39
C THR A 6 -3.61 1.86 -20.22
N THR A 7 -4.18 0.70 -20.59
CA THR A 7 -5.43 0.62 -21.35
C THR A 7 -6.60 1.16 -20.53
N ARG A 8 -6.74 0.73 -19.27
CA ARG A 8 -7.82 1.20 -18.38
C ARG A 8 -7.67 2.70 -18.09
N GLN A 9 -6.45 3.17 -17.86
CA GLN A 9 -6.17 4.60 -17.65
C GLN A 9 -6.54 5.45 -18.87
N LYS A 10 -6.18 4.99 -20.08
CA LYS A 10 -6.52 5.70 -21.31
C LYS A 10 -8.03 5.79 -21.51
N GLN A 11 -8.77 4.70 -21.25
CA GLN A 11 -10.22 4.68 -21.35
C GLN A 11 -10.88 5.63 -20.34
N PHE A 12 -10.40 5.65 -19.10
CA PHE A 12 -10.86 6.58 -18.07
C PHE A 12 -10.61 8.04 -18.48
N ASN A 13 -9.40 8.36 -18.92
CA ASN A 13 -9.06 9.71 -19.36
C ASN A 13 -9.89 10.16 -20.57
N THR A 14 -10.15 9.27 -21.54
CA THR A 14 -11.00 9.59 -22.70
C THR A 14 -12.45 9.85 -22.28
N ARG A 15 -12.99 9.07 -21.34
CA ARG A 15 -14.36 9.26 -20.84
C ARG A 15 -14.55 10.62 -20.16
N HIS A 16 -13.53 11.04 -19.40
CA HIS A 16 -13.56 12.25 -18.58
C HIS A 16 -12.74 13.40 -19.16
N GLN A 17 -12.45 13.35 -20.46
CA GLN A 17 -11.54 14.29 -21.13
C GLN A 17 -11.95 15.74 -20.94
N HIS A 18 -13.25 16.03 -21.04
CA HIS A 18 -13.80 17.39 -20.91
C HIS A 18 -13.55 17.99 -19.52
N GLU A 19 -13.71 17.19 -18.46
CA GLU A 19 -13.48 17.62 -17.07
C GLU A 19 -11.99 17.80 -16.80
N ILE A 20 -11.17 16.84 -17.24
CA ILE A 20 -9.71 16.90 -17.13
C ILE A 20 -9.18 18.16 -17.83
N ASP A 21 -9.65 18.46 -19.03
CA ASP A 21 -9.23 19.66 -19.78
C ASP A 21 -9.70 20.95 -19.09
N SER A 22 -10.90 20.95 -18.51
CA SER A 22 -11.39 22.08 -17.71
C SER A 22 -10.49 22.33 -16.49
N LEU A 23 -10.12 21.29 -15.74
CA LEU A 23 -9.24 21.40 -14.58
C LEU A 23 -7.80 21.83 -14.97
N LYS A 24 -7.28 21.33 -16.09
CA LYS A 24 -6.00 21.77 -16.64
C LYS A 24 -6.01 23.24 -17.04
N ASN A 25 -7.11 23.72 -17.63
CA ASN A 25 -7.28 25.14 -17.98
C ASN A 25 -7.32 26.03 -16.72
N LEU A 26 -7.79 25.51 -15.59
CA LEU A 26 -7.69 26.14 -14.27
C LEU A 26 -6.29 26.05 -13.65
N LYS A 27 -5.31 25.51 -14.38
CA LYS A 27 -3.91 25.30 -13.95
C LYS A 27 -3.74 24.43 -12.71
N TRP A 28 -4.65 23.48 -12.51
CA TRP A 28 -4.45 22.46 -11.49
C TRP A 28 -3.25 21.58 -11.87
N ALA A 29 -2.45 21.21 -10.86
CA ALA A 29 -1.36 20.28 -11.07
C ALA A 29 -1.90 18.88 -11.38
N SER A 30 -1.22 18.11 -12.22
CA SER A 30 -1.69 16.79 -12.68
C SER A 30 -2.02 15.84 -11.51
N TYR A 31 -1.20 15.83 -10.44
CA TYR A 31 -1.47 15.00 -9.27
C TYR A 31 -2.77 15.39 -8.55
N SER A 32 -3.08 16.68 -8.48
CA SER A 32 -4.32 17.18 -7.86
C SER A 32 -5.54 16.84 -8.71
N ILE A 33 -5.37 16.82 -10.04
CA ILE A 33 -6.42 16.36 -10.95
C ILE A 33 -6.65 14.86 -10.76
N GLU A 34 -5.58 14.05 -10.72
CA GLU A 34 -5.67 12.61 -10.47
C GLU A 34 -6.36 12.29 -9.13
N GLU A 35 -5.98 12.98 -8.06
CA GLU A 35 -6.60 12.85 -6.74
C GLU A 35 -8.08 13.26 -6.75
N TRP A 36 -8.41 14.38 -7.39
CA TRP A 36 -9.79 14.84 -7.52
C TRP A 36 -10.65 13.84 -8.30
N MET A 37 -10.14 13.37 -9.45
CA MET A 37 -10.81 12.35 -10.27
C MET A 37 -11.02 11.05 -9.48
N ALA A 38 -10.04 10.63 -8.68
CA ALA A 38 -10.16 9.43 -7.85
C ALA A 38 -11.24 9.58 -6.77
N LYS A 39 -11.38 10.78 -6.20
CA LYS A 39 -12.41 11.11 -5.21
C LYS A 39 -13.80 11.24 -5.81
N GLU A 40 -13.92 11.84 -7.00
CA GLU A 40 -15.19 12.05 -7.69
C GLU A 40 -15.73 10.74 -8.30
N TYR A 41 -14.83 9.88 -8.80
CA TYR A 41 -15.17 8.63 -9.47
C TYR A 41 -14.58 7.39 -8.77
N PRO A 42 -14.93 7.12 -7.49
CA PRO A 42 -14.26 6.11 -6.68
C PRO A 42 -14.41 4.68 -7.24
N ALA A 43 -15.55 4.36 -7.84
CA ALA A 43 -15.78 3.04 -8.45
C ALA A 43 -14.91 2.80 -9.69
N GLU A 44 -14.78 3.82 -10.56
CA GLU A 44 -13.93 3.75 -11.75
C GLU A 44 -12.46 3.79 -11.38
N ALA A 45 -12.06 4.64 -10.43
CA ALA A 45 -10.71 4.71 -9.90
C ALA A 45 -10.27 3.37 -9.31
N ASN A 46 -11.16 2.67 -8.59
CA ASN A 46 -10.87 1.33 -8.09
C ASN A 46 -10.65 0.29 -9.21
N GLN A 47 -11.27 0.46 -10.38
CA GLN A 47 -11.03 -0.42 -11.54
C GLN A 47 -9.68 -0.17 -12.21
N LEU A 48 -9.08 1.01 -12.01
CA LEU A 48 -7.72 1.29 -12.51
C LEU A 48 -6.67 0.51 -11.73
N ARG A 49 -6.89 0.32 -10.43
CA ARG A 49 -5.96 -0.33 -9.52
C ARG A 49 -5.73 -1.80 -9.87
N PRO A 50 -4.48 -2.29 -9.82
CA PRO A 50 -4.20 -3.71 -10.05
C PRO A 50 -4.81 -4.55 -8.91
N PRO A 51 -5.22 -5.80 -9.17
CA PRO A 51 -5.77 -6.66 -8.13
C PRO A 51 -4.70 -7.08 -7.12
N LEU A 52 -5.09 -7.27 -5.85
CA LEU A 52 -4.20 -7.75 -4.78
C LEU A 52 -3.50 -9.07 -5.15
N SER A 53 -4.18 -9.95 -5.88
CA SER A 53 -3.60 -11.23 -6.31
C SER A 53 -2.31 -11.04 -7.12
N MET A 54 -2.24 -10.01 -7.95
CA MET A 54 -1.05 -9.74 -8.77
C MET A 54 0.15 -9.31 -7.91
N LEU A 55 -0.08 -8.53 -6.84
CA LEU A 55 0.96 -8.21 -5.87
C LEU A 55 1.50 -9.48 -5.21
N LEU A 56 0.60 -10.37 -4.79
CA LEU A 56 0.97 -11.63 -4.14
C LEU A 56 1.69 -12.59 -5.10
N ASP A 57 1.31 -12.61 -6.38
CA ASP A 57 1.99 -13.42 -7.40
C ASP A 57 3.42 -12.90 -7.66
N HIS A 58 3.60 -11.58 -7.66
CA HIS A 58 4.94 -10.98 -7.73
C HIS A 58 5.77 -11.33 -6.49
N LEU A 59 5.18 -11.28 -5.30
CA LEU A 59 5.84 -11.66 -4.06
C LEU A 59 6.27 -13.13 -4.11
N ASP A 60 5.39 -14.03 -4.53
CA ASP A 60 5.70 -15.46 -4.68
C ASP A 60 6.86 -15.70 -5.64
N TYR A 61 6.90 -14.97 -6.75
CA TYR A 61 7.98 -15.07 -7.72
C TYR A 61 9.33 -14.63 -7.12
N ILE A 62 9.35 -13.51 -6.39
CA ILE A 62 10.57 -13.00 -5.76
C ILE A 62 11.04 -13.94 -4.64
N VAL A 63 10.12 -14.44 -3.81
CA VAL A 63 10.45 -15.43 -2.76
C VAL A 63 11.05 -16.70 -3.36
N LYS A 64 10.52 -17.18 -4.50
CA LYS A 64 11.08 -18.34 -5.21
C LYS A 64 12.48 -18.08 -5.78
N LEU A 65 12.76 -16.84 -6.18
CA LEU A 65 14.03 -16.47 -6.82
C LEU A 65 15.13 -16.15 -5.81
N ALA A 66 14.82 -15.36 -4.78
CA ALA A 66 15.78 -14.80 -3.83
C ALA A 66 15.75 -15.46 -2.44
N GLY A 67 14.73 -16.28 -2.16
CA GLY A 67 14.46 -16.81 -0.83
C GLY A 67 13.78 -15.80 0.09
N VAL A 68 12.97 -16.28 1.03
CA VAL A 68 12.16 -15.44 1.92
C VAL A 68 12.97 -14.48 2.80
N ASP A 69 14.23 -14.82 3.09
CA ASP A 69 15.12 -14.01 3.94
C ASP A 69 15.55 -12.68 3.30
N HIS A 70 15.35 -12.54 1.98
CA HIS A 70 15.73 -11.35 1.21
C HIS A 70 14.52 -10.57 0.69
N VAL A 71 13.30 -10.91 1.13
CA VAL A 71 12.06 -10.29 0.66
C VAL A 71 11.39 -9.52 1.78
N GLY A 72 11.14 -8.24 1.52
CA GLY A 72 10.32 -7.38 2.36
C GLY A 72 9.30 -6.61 1.52
N ILE A 73 8.17 -6.25 2.12
CA ILE A 73 7.20 -5.33 1.52
C ILE A 73 7.47 -3.91 2.03
N GLY A 74 7.50 -2.93 1.14
CA GLY A 74 7.41 -1.51 1.47
C GLY A 74 6.20 -0.93 0.73
N SER A 75 5.30 -0.24 1.43
CA SER A 75 4.02 0.18 0.84
C SER A 75 4.09 1.49 0.07
N ASP A 76 5.01 2.39 0.43
CA ASP A 76 5.16 3.73 -0.17
C ASP A 76 3.82 4.47 -0.35
N PHE A 77 2.88 4.28 0.59
CA PHE A 77 1.51 4.81 0.50
C PHE A 77 1.49 6.34 0.34
N ASP A 78 2.52 7.03 0.83
CA ASP A 78 2.66 8.49 0.77
C ASP A 78 3.26 8.98 -0.58
N GLY A 79 3.69 8.06 -1.46
CA GLY A 79 4.39 8.36 -2.72
C GLY A 79 3.72 7.83 -3.99
N ILE A 80 2.67 7.02 -3.89
CA ILE A 80 2.04 6.36 -5.04
C ILE A 80 0.62 6.90 -5.32
N SER A 81 0.29 7.10 -6.59
CA SER A 81 -1.05 7.50 -7.03
C SER A 81 -2.03 6.32 -7.17
N SER A 82 -1.54 5.07 -7.13
CA SER A 82 -2.37 3.87 -7.28
C SER A 82 -1.76 2.69 -6.53
N SER A 83 -2.42 2.27 -5.45
CA SER A 83 -2.11 1.02 -4.74
C SER A 83 -2.95 -0.14 -5.28
N PRO A 84 -2.58 -1.41 -5.04
CA PRO A 84 -3.42 -2.53 -5.39
C PRO A 84 -4.80 -2.45 -4.71
N GLN A 85 -5.82 -2.99 -5.37
CA GLN A 85 -7.17 -3.09 -4.81
C GLN A 85 -7.12 -3.76 -3.43
N GLN A 86 -7.97 -3.31 -2.51
CA GLN A 86 -8.03 -3.77 -1.11
C GLN A 86 -6.82 -3.38 -0.25
N LEU A 87 -5.83 -2.65 -0.77
CA LEU A 87 -4.75 -2.04 -0.01
C LEU A 87 -4.90 -0.52 -0.02
N ASP A 88 -5.91 -0.03 0.69
CA ASP A 88 -6.27 1.39 0.70
C ASP A 88 -5.35 2.20 1.61
N ASP A 89 -4.89 1.58 2.70
CA ASP A 89 -4.04 2.21 3.70
C ASP A 89 -3.31 1.14 4.54
N VAL A 90 -2.61 1.60 5.58
CA VAL A 90 -1.90 0.76 6.55
C VAL A 90 -2.82 -0.19 7.34
N THR A 91 -4.12 0.11 7.44
CA THR A 91 -5.08 -0.77 8.12
C THR A 91 -5.42 -2.01 7.30
N SER A 92 -5.08 -2.01 6.00
CA SER A 92 -5.34 -3.09 5.07
C SER A 92 -4.31 -4.24 5.12
N PHE A 93 -3.19 -4.05 5.83
CA PHE A 93 -2.13 -5.07 5.93
C PHE A 93 -2.55 -6.46 6.47
N PRO A 94 -3.53 -6.59 7.39
CA PRO A 94 -4.04 -7.91 7.79
C PRO A 94 -4.58 -8.74 6.62
N ILE A 95 -5.01 -8.11 5.52
CA ILE A 95 -5.46 -8.81 4.31
C ILE A 95 -4.28 -9.53 3.65
N ILE A 96 -3.11 -8.89 3.57
CA ILE A 96 -1.89 -9.51 3.03
C ILE A 96 -1.53 -10.75 3.85
N THR A 97 -1.53 -10.64 5.18
CA THR A 97 -1.29 -11.78 6.09
C THR A 97 -2.25 -12.93 5.81
N LYS A 98 -3.55 -12.64 5.71
CA LYS A 98 -4.59 -13.64 5.44
C LYS A 98 -4.37 -14.35 4.10
N GLU A 99 -4.03 -13.60 3.05
CA GLU A 99 -3.80 -14.19 1.73
C GLU A 99 -2.49 -14.98 1.65
N LEU A 100 -1.42 -14.54 2.33
CA LEU A 100 -0.18 -15.32 2.44
C LEU A 100 -0.39 -16.64 3.21
N LEU A 101 -1.17 -16.61 4.29
CA LEU A 101 -1.56 -17.84 5.02
C LEU A 101 -2.30 -18.82 4.11
N LYS A 102 -3.27 -18.34 3.31
CA LYS A 102 -3.98 -19.17 2.33
C LYS A 102 -3.05 -19.77 1.27
N ARG A 103 -1.99 -19.06 0.89
CA ARG A 103 -0.96 -19.54 -0.04
C ARG A 103 0.03 -20.53 0.58
N GLY A 104 -0.10 -20.83 1.88
CA GLY A 104 0.70 -21.84 2.57
C GLY A 104 1.98 -21.29 3.20
N TYR A 105 2.14 -19.97 3.31
CA TYR A 105 3.27 -19.40 4.02
C TYR A 105 3.17 -19.69 5.52
N LYS A 106 4.30 -20.08 6.11
CA LYS A 106 4.44 -20.25 7.56
C LYS A 106 4.53 -18.89 8.25
N LYS A 107 4.14 -18.84 9.52
CA LYS A 107 4.16 -17.62 10.34
C LYS A 107 5.53 -16.92 10.31
N ASP A 108 6.63 -17.67 10.48
CA ASP A 108 7.99 -17.11 10.47
C ASP A 108 8.37 -16.46 9.13
N ALA A 109 7.87 -17.00 8.01
CA ALA A 109 8.08 -16.44 6.69
C ALA A 109 7.27 -15.14 6.51
N ILE A 110 6.04 -15.12 6.99
CA ILE A 110 5.17 -13.95 6.97
C ILE A 110 5.75 -12.83 7.83
N GLU A 111 6.26 -13.14 9.02
CA GLU A 111 6.92 -12.16 9.89
C GLU A 111 8.10 -11.51 9.19
N LYS A 112 8.96 -12.27 8.50
CA LYS A 112 10.08 -11.71 7.72
C LYS A 112 9.62 -10.75 6.62
N ILE A 113 8.58 -11.14 5.88
CA ILE A 113 8.01 -10.32 4.79
C ILE A 113 7.41 -9.00 5.33
N LEU A 114 6.74 -9.06 6.49
CA LEU A 114 6.05 -7.91 7.09
C LEU A 114 6.96 -7.03 7.96
N VAL A 115 8.06 -7.57 8.51
CA VAL A 115 9.00 -6.80 9.36
C VAL A 115 9.59 -5.61 8.61
N ALA A 116 9.81 -5.72 7.29
CA ALA A 116 10.25 -4.59 6.47
C ALA A 116 9.27 -3.39 6.51
N ILE A 117 7.96 -3.66 6.60
CA ILE A 117 6.92 -2.64 6.76
C ILE A 117 7.01 -2.03 8.17
N LEU A 118 7.14 -2.88 9.19
CA LEU A 118 7.14 -2.45 10.59
C LEU A 118 8.42 -1.71 10.98
N SER A 119 9.54 -1.88 10.29
CA SER A 119 10.76 -1.08 10.50
C SER A 119 10.65 0.36 9.97
N GLY A 120 9.72 0.63 9.05
CA GLY A 120 9.35 2.00 8.64
C GLY A 120 8.37 2.67 9.62
N TYR A 121 7.63 1.87 10.39
CA TYR A 121 6.88 2.33 11.56
C TYR A 121 7.83 2.44 12.74
N SER A 122 8.33 3.65 13.01
CA SER A 122 9.05 3.96 14.24
C SER A 122 8.42 3.22 15.42
N LYS A 123 9.18 2.34 16.09
CA LYS A 123 8.86 1.94 17.46
C LYS A 123 8.54 3.22 18.21
N PRO A 124 7.39 3.37 18.90
CA PRO A 124 7.31 4.39 19.92
C PRO A 124 8.47 4.13 20.88
N ALA A 125 9.34 5.12 21.05
CA ALA A 125 10.44 5.04 21.99
C ALA A 125 9.84 4.64 23.35
N ASN A 126 10.28 3.48 23.85
CA ASN A 126 9.92 2.99 25.17
C ASN A 126 10.23 4.09 26.19
N ASN A 127 9.23 4.84 26.64
CA ASN A 127 9.35 5.77 27.73
C ASN A 127 8.45 5.33 28.88
N GLU A 128 8.80 4.20 29.48
CA GLU A 128 8.49 3.96 30.88
C GLU A 128 9.75 3.41 31.55
N ARG A 129 10.64 4.35 31.85
CA ARG A 129 11.65 4.19 32.89
C ARG A 129 10.89 4.02 34.21
N PHE A 130 10.66 2.77 34.61
CA PHE A 130 10.27 2.42 35.96
C PHE A 130 11.23 3.10 36.94
N LEU A 131 10.78 4.15 37.61
CA LEU A 131 11.42 4.66 38.82
C LEU A 131 10.74 3.94 40.00
N PRO A 132 11.46 3.13 40.79
CA PRO A 132 10.90 2.64 42.04
C PRO A 132 10.79 3.83 43.00
N LEU A 133 9.56 4.16 43.40
CA LEU A 133 9.31 5.06 44.52
C LEU A 133 9.85 4.40 45.79
N HIS A 134 11.09 4.74 46.13
CA HIS A 134 11.62 4.48 47.46
C HIS A 134 10.78 5.25 48.48
N GLN A 135 10.14 4.49 49.37
CA GLN A 135 9.70 4.97 50.65
C GLN A 135 10.88 5.59 51.39
N ASN A 136 10.65 6.72 52.06
CA ASN A 136 11.40 7.05 53.26
C ASN A 136 10.55 7.88 54.22
N ASN A 137 10.34 7.28 55.39
CA ASN A 137 10.02 7.92 56.65
C ASN A 137 11.19 8.82 57.07
N ASN A 138 10.92 10.06 57.48
CA ASN A 138 11.23 10.61 58.81
C ASN A 138 10.64 12.02 58.95
#